data_AF-A0A845W7F6-F1
#
_entry.id   AF-A0A845W7F6-F1
#
_cell.length_a   1.000
_cell.length_b   1.000
_cell.length_c   1.000
_cell.angle_alpha   90.00
_cell.angle_beta   90.00
_cell.angle_gamma   90.00
#
_symmetry.space_group_name_H-M   'P 1'
#
loop_
_entity.id
_entity.type
_entity.pdbx_description
1 polymer ?
#
loop_
_entity_poly.entity_id
_entity_poly.type
_entity_poly.pdbx_seq_one_letter_code
_entity_poly.pdbx_strand_id
1 'polypeptide(L)'
;RTGHWLGLDVHDSGGYKQGENWQIFQPGNVVTVEPGLYIGPDTEPIEGQPAIDQRWRGIGIRIEDDVLVTESGNEVLTAGVPKSVEELET
;
A
#
# COMPACT_ATOMS: atom_id res chain seq x y z
N ARG A 1 4.31 -6.65 -0.92
CA ARG A 1 4.82 -5.63 0.01
C ARG A 1 3.76 -4.55 0.10
N THR A 2 3.66 -3.82 1.20
CA THR A 2 2.63 -2.78 1.39
C THR A 2 3.21 -1.37 1.29
N GLY A 3 4.45 -1.24 0.80
CA GLY A 3 5.18 0.02 0.72
C GLY A 3 6.67 -0.14 0.43
N HIS A 4 7.31 0.98 0.08
CA HIS A 4 8.75 1.16 -0.09
C HIS A 4 9.17 2.58 0.35
N TRP A 5 10.47 2.81 0.56
CA TRP A 5 11.02 4.16 0.74
C TRP A 5 10.75 5.01 -0.50
N LEU A 6 10.54 6.31 -0.29
CA LEU A 6 10.31 7.27 -1.35
C LEU A 6 11.19 8.50 -1.13
N GLY A 7 11.79 9.02 -2.20
CA GLY A 7 12.63 10.21 -2.15
C GLY A 7 13.09 10.64 -3.53
N LEU A 8 14.40 10.70 -3.78
CA LEU A 8 14.91 11.09 -5.10
C LEU A 8 14.58 10.05 -6.18
N ASP A 9 14.56 8.78 -5.78
CA ASP A 9 14.09 7.66 -6.60
C ASP A 9 12.71 7.19 -6.11
N VAL A 10 11.88 6.66 -7.03
CA VAL A 10 10.56 6.13 -6.68
C VAL A 10 10.66 5.00 -5.65
N HIS A 11 11.60 4.07 -5.87
CA HIS A 11 11.99 3.08 -4.88
C HIS A 11 13.33 3.53 -4.28
N ASP A 12 13.26 4.41 -3.28
CA ASP A 12 14.46 5.05 -2.77
C ASP A 12 15.37 4.05 -2.02
N SER A 13 16.63 4.43 -1.95
CA SER A 13 17.69 3.74 -1.24
C SER A 13 17.41 3.64 0.27
N GLY A 14 18.04 2.65 0.91
CA GLY A 14 17.88 2.40 2.34
C GLY A 14 17.61 0.93 2.64
N GLY A 15 18.41 0.33 3.52
CA GLY A 15 18.20 -1.05 3.93
C GLY A 15 16.94 -1.19 4.78
N TYR A 16 15.95 -1.97 4.34
CA TYR A 16 14.76 -2.28 5.14
C TYR A 16 15.04 -3.18 6.35
N LYS A 17 16.12 -3.95 6.28
CA LYS A 17 16.57 -4.86 7.34
C LYS A 17 18.06 -4.74 7.58
N GLN A 18 18.44 -4.91 8.83
CA GLN A 18 19.82 -5.16 9.22
C GLN A 18 19.88 -6.51 9.92
N GLY A 19 20.43 -7.52 9.22
CA GLY A 19 20.32 -8.92 9.65
C GLY A 19 18.85 -9.38 9.63
N GLU A 20 18.36 -9.87 10.76
CA GLU A 20 16.97 -10.31 10.91
C GLU A 20 16.02 -9.19 11.33
N ASN A 21 16.56 -8.06 11.80
CA ASN A 21 15.79 -6.96 12.38
C ASN A 21 15.31 -6.00 11.29
N TRP A 22 14.02 -5.68 11.32
CA TRP A 22 13.47 -4.58 10.53
C TRP A 22 13.96 -3.24 11.05
N GLN A 23 14.22 -2.30 10.14
CA GLN A 23 14.45 -0.93 10.54
C GLN A 23 13.19 -0.33 11.18
N ILE A 24 13.39 0.37 12.30
CA ILE A 24 12.35 1.12 12.99
C ILE A 24 12.25 2.48 12.32
N PHE A 25 11.05 2.87 11.89
CA PHE A 25 10.82 4.20 11.32
C PHE A 25 11.31 5.31 12.24
N GLN A 26 12.01 6.27 11.65
CA GLN A 26 12.49 7.48 12.30
C GLN A 26 11.81 8.71 11.69
N PRO A 27 11.61 9.79 12.46
CA PRO A 27 11.14 11.05 11.91
C PRO A 27 12.00 11.50 10.71
N GLY A 28 11.35 11.94 9.64
CA GLY A 28 11.98 12.29 8.37
C GLY A 28 12.04 11.17 7.33
N ASN A 29 11.75 9.92 7.70
CA ASN A 29 11.56 8.87 6.69
C ASN A 29 10.28 9.12 5.87
N VAL A 30 10.34 8.85 4.57
CA VAL A 30 9.18 8.89 3.68
C VAL A 30 8.99 7.52 3.04
N VAL A 31 7.76 7.02 3.09
CA VAL A 31 7.36 5.71 2.55
C VAL A 31 6.03 5.78 1.82
N THR A 32 5.84 4.87 0.86
CA THR A 32 4.50 4.58 0.33
C THR A 32 3.74 3.65 1.27
N VAL A 33 2.42 3.80 1.29
CA VAL A 33 1.46 2.87 1.92
C VAL A 33 0.45 2.46 0.86
N GLU A 34 0.61 1.26 0.31
CA GLU A 34 0.01 0.87 -0.98
C GLU A 34 -0.72 -0.50 -0.96
N PRO A 35 -1.67 -0.73 -0.04
CA PRO A 35 -2.43 -1.98 -0.02
C PRO A 35 -3.27 -2.16 -1.30
N GLY A 36 -3.33 -3.39 -1.79
CA GLY A 36 -4.18 -3.76 -2.92
C GLY A 36 -4.71 -5.17 -2.85
N LEU A 37 -5.86 -5.38 -3.49
CA LEU A 37 -6.50 -6.67 -3.67
C LEU A 37 -6.77 -6.88 -5.16
N TYR A 38 -6.38 -8.05 -5.66
CA TYR A 38 -6.47 -8.38 -7.09
C TYR A 38 -7.08 -9.77 -7.23
N ILE A 39 -8.25 -9.83 -7.87
CA ILE A 39 -8.93 -11.07 -8.22
C ILE A 39 -8.94 -11.13 -9.74
N GLY A 40 -7.99 -11.87 -10.30
CA GLY A 40 -7.89 -12.06 -11.75
C GLY A 40 -9.13 -12.77 -12.31
N PRO A 41 -9.38 -12.65 -13.62
CA PRO A 41 -10.50 -13.32 -14.27
C PRO A 41 -10.46 -14.85 -14.10
N ASP A 42 -9.24 -15.41 -14.06
CA ASP A 42 -8.98 -16.84 -13.97
C ASP A 42 -8.37 -17.23 -12.60
N THR A 43 -8.54 -16.41 -11.56
CA THR A 43 -8.05 -16.74 -10.22
C THR A 43 -8.83 -17.92 -9.66
N GLU A 44 -8.12 -18.98 -9.34
CA GLU A 44 -8.67 -20.16 -8.68
C GLU A 44 -8.36 -20.15 -7.18
N PRO A 45 -9.32 -20.51 -6.31
CA PRO A 45 -9.07 -20.63 -4.88
C PRO A 45 -8.01 -21.71 -4.60
N ILE A 46 -7.15 -21.45 -3.61
CA ILE A 46 -6.27 -22.51 -3.09
C ILE A 46 -7.06 -23.50 -2.24
N GLU A 47 -6.53 -24.71 -2.05
CA GLU A 47 -7.18 -25.78 -1.29
C GLU A 47 -7.65 -25.31 0.09
N GLY A 48 -8.91 -25.61 0.43
CA GLY A 48 -9.54 -25.22 1.68
C GLY A 48 -10.15 -23.81 1.69
N GLN A 49 -10.03 -23.03 0.61
CA GLN A 49 -10.73 -21.74 0.47
C GLN A 49 -12.06 -21.87 -0.28
N PRO A 50 -13.03 -20.99 0.01
CA PRO A 50 -14.31 -20.96 -0.70
C PRO A 50 -14.13 -20.57 -2.18
N ALA A 51 -15.08 -20.99 -3.00
CA ALA A 51 -15.16 -20.55 -4.39
C ALA A 51 -15.29 -19.02 -4.49
N ILE A 52 -14.63 -18.44 -5.49
CA ILE A 52 -14.72 -17.00 -5.79
C ILE A 52 -15.99 -16.77 -6.61
N ASP A 53 -16.89 -15.93 -6.10
CA ASP A 53 -18.10 -15.51 -6.81
C ASP A 53 -17.75 -14.76 -8.11
N GLN A 54 -18.50 -15.01 -9.18
CA GLN A 54 -18.30 -14.38 -10.48
C GLN A 54 -18.30 -12.85 -10.41
N ARG A 55 -19.07 -12.25 -9.49
CA ARG A 55 -19.14 -10.78 -9.33
C ARG A 55 -17.83 -10.14 -8.88
N TRP A 56 -16.91 -10.94 -8.32
CA TRP A 56 -15.61 -10.47 -7.84
C TRP A 56 -14.48 -10.70 -8.85
N ARG A 57 -14.70 -11.56 -9.86
CA ARG A 57 -13.67 -11.88 -10.86
C ARG A 57 -13.38 -10.68 -11.76
N GLY A 58 -12.09 -10.44 -12.02
CA GLY A 58 -11.61 -9.34 -12.86
C GLY A 58 -11.46 -7.99 -12.15
N ILE A 59 -11.62 -7.93 -10.83
CA ILE A 59 -11.48 -6.70 -10.04
C ILE A 59 -10.07 -6.61 -9.46
N GLY A 60 -9.40 -5.49 -9.71
CA GLY A 60 -8.12 -5.15 -9.09
C GLY A 60 -8.14 -3.71 -8.60
N ILE A 61 -7.88 -3.51 -7.30
CA ILE A 61 -7.92 -2.21 -6.66
C ILE A 61 -6.66 -2.06 -5.79
N ARG A 62 -6.00 -0.91 -5.91
CA ARG A 62 -4.94 -0.44 -5.02
C ARG A 62 -5.21 1.02 -4.69
N ILE A 63 -5.05 1.37 -3.43
CA ILE A 63 -5.09 2.76 -2.96
C ILE A 63 -3.74 3.01 -2.29
N GLU A 64 -3.08 4.10 -2.65
CA GLU A 64 -1.70 4.38 -2.28
C GLU A 64 -1.55 5.82 -1.84
N ASP A 65 -0.79 6.02 -0.76
CA ASP A 65 -0.39 7.33 -0.26
C ASP A 65 1.10 7.40 0.03
N ASP A 66 1.65 8.60 -0.09
CA ASP A 66 3.00 8.94 0.36
C ASP A 66 2.92 9.49 1.79
N VAL A 67 3.72 8.92 2.69
CA VAL A 67 3.64 9.17 4.13
C VAL A 67 5.00 9.57 4.68
N LEU A 68 5.05 10.76 5.29
CA LEU A 68 6.19 11.24 6.07
C LEU A 68 6.04 10.80 7.53
N VAL A 69 7.06 10.15 8.08
CA VAL A 69 7.13 9.84 9.52
C VAL A 69 7.52 11.12 10.27
N THR A 70 6.79 11.44 11.33
CA THR A 70 7.04 12.60 12.20
C THR A 70 7.42 12.14 13.62
N GLU A 71 7.82 13.08 14.49
CA GLU A 71 8.20 12.75 15.88
C GLU A 71 7.09 12.08 16.68
N SER A 72 5.83 12.38 16.37
CA SER A 72 4.65 11.90 17.10
C SER A 72 3.71 11.02 16.28
N GLY A 73 4.07 10.70 15.03
CA GLY A 73 3.21 9.91 14.14
C GLY A 73 3.62 10.03 12.68
N ASN A 74 2.70 10.50 11.84
CA ASN A 74 2.92 10.66 10.41
C ASN A 74 2.10 11.81 9.82
N GLU A 75 2.51 12.24 8.62
CA GLU A 75 1.80 13.18 7.75
C GLU A 75 1.57 12.52 6.39
N VAL A 76 0.35 12.62 5.85
CA VAL A 76 -0.01 12.07 4.54
C VAL A 76 0.16 13.15 3.49
N LEU A 77 1.19 13.03 2.66
CA LEU A 77 1.59 14.05 1.68
C LEU A 77 0.66 14.10 0.46
N THR A 78 0.00 12.99 0.16
CA THR A 78 -0.93 12.81 -0.97
C THR A 78 -2.40 13.01 -0.61
N ALA A 79 -2.70 13.53 0.59
CA ALA A 79 -4.06 13.67 1.09
C ALA A 79 -4.97 14.60 0.27
N GLY A 80 -4.41 15.36 -0.67
CA GLY A 80 -5.16 16.26 -1.56
C GLY A 80 -6.00 15.55 -2.62
N VAL A 81 -5.79 14.25 -2.86
CA VAL A 81 -6.63 13.46 -3.78
C VAL A 81 -7.63 12.62 -2.96
N PRO A 82 -8.94 12.73 -3.23
CA PRO A 82 -9.94 11.96 -2.50
C PRO A 82 -9.81 10.46 -2.77
N LYS A 83 -10.19 9.67 -1.77
CA LYS A 83 -10.11 8.20 -1.82
C LYS A 83 -11.29 7.49 -1.16
N SER A 84 -12.20 8.23 -0.53
CA SER A 84 -13.50 7.68 -0.13
C SER A 84 -14.37 7.51 -1.37
N VAL A 85 -15.31 6.56 -1.32
CA VAL A 85 -16.22 6.31 -2.45
C VAL A 85 -17.11 7.53 -2.67
N GLU A 86 -17.59 8.13 -1.59
CA GLU A 86 -18.46 9.30 -1.61
C GLU A 86 -17.78 10.48 -2.32
N GLU A 87 -16.55 10.84 -1.93
CA GLU A 87 -15.83 11.97 -2.55
C GLU A 87 -15.45 11.70 -4.02
N LEU A 88 -15.25 10.44 -4.40
CA LEU A 88 -14.93 10.07 -5.79
C LEU A 88 -16.14 10.10 -6.72
N GLU A 89 -17.34 9.85 -6.20
CA GLU A 89 -18.57 9.77 -6.99
C GLU A 89 -19.35 11.09 -7.08
N THR A 90 -18.85 12.18 -6.46
CA THR A 90 -19.48 13.51 -6.49
C THR A 90 -18.79 14.48 -7.45
#